data_AF-A0A534MAI0-F1
#
_entry.id   AF-A0A534MAI0-F1
#
_cell.length_a   1.000
_cell.length_b   1.000
_cell.length_c   1.000
_cell.angle_alpha   90.00
_cell.angle_beta   90.00
_cell.angle_gamma   90.00
#
_symmetry.space_group_name_H-M   'P 1'
#
loop_
_entity.id
_entity.type
_entity.pdbx_description
1 polymer ?
#
loop_
_entity_poly.entity_id
_entity_poly.type
_entity_poly.pdbx_seq_one_letter_code
_entity_poly.pdbx_strand_id
1 'polypeptide(L)'
;MMMSVQQFEAGTIIISGVGDRAFLVFLTSKPVEITKMQTVLANVVKTSIVVRHLFESKPITPEVLASYDEAVAGELKRLTRILFVEKFGETKEFKKNKEIAQYLQSKLGALVGPGPLQEIVTLAYNEVGTTAPYMTSAHWERFLTILLDRLREIEGDSVAAKAEKEWRAHLKQVLSSFV
;
A
#
# COMPACT_ATOMS: atom_id res chain seq x y z
N MET A 1 17.98 23.88 -14.54
CA MET A 1 16.70 24.21 -13.86
C MET A 1 16.74 25.71 -13.57
N MET A 2 15.76 26.48 -14.04
CA MET A 2 15.68 27.91 -13.72
C MET A 2 14.89 28.11 -12.43
N MET A 3 15.43 28.89 -11.51
CA MET A 3 14.81 29.25 -10.25
C MET A 3 14.81 30.78 -10.13
N SER A 4 13.66 31.36 -9.80
CA SER A 4 13.47 32.79 -9.58
C SER A 4 13.01 33.01 -8.15
N VAL A 5 13.64 33.96 -7.45
CA VAL A 5 13.27 34.35 -6.09
C VAL A 5 12.87 35.81 -6.13
N GLN A 6 11.65 36.11 -5.67
CA GLN A 6 11.13 37.47 -5.59
C GLN A 6 10.73 37.74 -4.13
N GLN A 7 11.34 38.77 -3.54
CA GLN A 7 11.03 39.21 -2.19
C GLN A 7 10.14 40.44 -2.25
N PHE A 8 9.07 40.41 -1.45
CA PHE A 8 8.14 41.51 -1.24
C PHE A 8 8.09 41.83 0.24
N GLU A 9 7.63 43.03 0.60
CA GLU A 9 7.45 43.43 1.99
C GLU A 9 6.50 42.46 2.74
N ALA A 10 5.48 41.97 2.04
CA ALA A 10 4.49 41.03 2.58
C ALA A 10 4.92 39.55 2.52
N GLY A 11 6.07 39.19 1.94
CA GLY A 11 6.46 37.79 1.81
C GLY A 11 7.53 37.47 0.76
N THR A 12 7.75 36.20 0.48
CA THR A 12 8.70 35.75 -0.56
C THR A 12 8.04 34.73 -1.48
N ILE A 13 8.30 34.87 -2.77
CA ILE A 13 7.86 33.96 -3.82
C ILE A 13 9.11 33.27 -4.39
N ILE A 14 9.10 31.95 -4.44
CA ILE A 14 10.14 31.15 -5.11
C ILE A 14 9.46 30.37 -6.23
N ILE A 15 9.92 30.57 -7.46
CA ILE A 15 9.42 29.89 -8.66
C ILE A 15 10.52 28.95 -9.14
N SER A 16 10.20 27.69 -9.37
CA SER A 16 11.14 26.70 -9.88
C SER A 16 10.54 25.92 -11.04
N GLY A 17 11.22 25.91 -12.19
CA GLY A 17 10.78 25.17 -13.37
C GLY A 17 10.90 23.66 -13.19
N VAL A 18 9.82 22.92 -13.46
CA VAL A 18 9.75 21.45 -13.35
C VAL A 18 9.44 20.75 -14.69
N GLY A 19 9.61 21.45 -15.80
CA GLY A 19 9.47 20.94 -17.16
C GLY A 19 9.34 22.08 -18.17
N ASP A 20 9.09 21.76 -19.44
CA ASP A 20 9.04 22.75 -20.52
C ASP A 20 7.85 23.73 -20.41
N ARG A 21 6.80 23.37 -19.66
CA ARG A 21 5.57 24.17 -19.48
C ARG A 21 5.00 24.12 -18.06
N ALA A 22 5.81 23.70 -17.09
CA ALA A 22 5.37 23.53 -15.71
C ALA A 22 6.38 24.15 -14.73
N PHE A 23 5.86 24.83 -13.71
CA PHE A 23 6.65 25.42 -12.63
C PHE A 23 5.95 25.22 -11.29
N LEU A 24 6.75 25.11 -10.23
CA LEU A 24 6.31 25.13 -8.86
C LEU A 24 6.44 26.56 -8.31
N VAL A 25 5.42 27.01 -7.59
CA VAL A 25 5.44 28.27 -6.85
C VAL A 25 5.37 27.98 -5.37
N PHE A 26 6.36 28.48 -4.63
CA PHE A 26 6.40 28.44 -3.18
C PHE A 26 6.14 29.85 -2.66
N LEU A 27 5.12 29.98 -1.82
CA LEU A 27 4.70 31.24 -1.23
C LEU A 27 4.94 31.20 0.28
N THR A 28 5.61 32.20 0.81
CA THR A 28 5.77 32.40 2.25
C THR A 28 5.27 33.79 2.61
N SER A 29 4.39 33.85 3.62
CA SER A 29 3.78 35.07 4.15
C SER A 29 4.67 35.85 5.11
N LYS A 30 5.93 35.41 5.30
CA LYS A 30 6.93 36.13 6.07
C LYS A 30 8.17 36.37 5.22
N PRO A 31 8.84 37.53 5.33
CA PRO A 31 10.14 37.73 4.72
C PRO A 31 11.10 36.71 5.33
N VAL A 32 11.69 35.87 4.46
CA VAL A 32 12.68 34.90 4.88
C VAL A 32 14.05 35.57 4.82
N GLU A 33 14.77 35.56 5.94
CA GLU A 33 16.15 36.07 5.98
C GLU A 33 17.03 35.32 4.96
N ILE A 34 17.86 36.05 4.21
CA ILE A 34 18.73 35.50 3.17
C ILE A 34 19.61 34.35 3.70
N THR A 35 20.05 34.44 4.96
CA THR A 35 20.84 33.40 5.65
C THR A 35 20.08 32.11 5.90
N LYS A 36 18.76 32.17 6.13
CA LYS A 36 17.87 31.01 6.28
C LYS A 36 17.34 30.49 4.93
N MET A 37 17.50 31.27 3.87
CA MET A 37 16.98 30.96 2.54
C MET A 37 17.74 29.83 1.85
N GLN A 38 19.02 29.60 2.18
CA GLN A 38 19.81 28.52 1.58
C GLN A 38 19.16 27.14 1.76
N THR A 39 18.71 26.83 2.98
CA THR A 39 18.03 25.56 3.27
C THR A 39 16.69 25.46 2.54
N VAL A 40 15.94 26.56 2.47
CA VAL A 40 14.66 26.62 1.76
C VAL A 40 14.86 26.38 0.27
N LEU A 41 15.84 27.05 -0.34
CA LEU A 41 16.17 26.90 -1.76
C LEU A 41 16.66 25.48 -2.06
N ALA A 42 17.50 24.90 -1.20
CA ALA A 42 17.94 23.51 -1.34
C ALA A 42 16.76 22.53 -1.33
N ASN A 43 15.77 22.74 -0.45
CA ASN A 43 14.56 21.93 -0.42
C ASN A 43 13.70 22.16 -1.67
N VAL A 44 13.54 23.41 -2.12
CA VAL A 44 12.81 23.74 -3.36
C VAL A 44 13.43 23.03 -4.56
N VAL A 45 14.76 23.03 -4.68
CA VAL A 45 15.48 22.33 -5.75
C VAL A 45 15.19 20.83 -5.70
N LYS A 46 15.34 20.19 -4.53
CA LYS A 46 15.05 18.76 -4.36
C LYS A 46 13.61 18.42 -4.74
N THR A 47 12.64 19.16 -4.23
CA THR A 47 11.21 18.99 -4.57
C THR A 47 10.96 19.17 -6.06
N SER A 48 11.60 20.15 -6.68
CA SER A 48 11.47 20.41 -8.12
C SER A 48 12.02 19.25 -8.94
N ILE A 49 13.13 18.62 -8.52
CA ILE A 49 13.69 17.43 -9.18
C ILE A 49 12.72 16.25 -9.05
N VAL A 50 12.17 16.00 -7.84
CA VAL A 50 11.19 14.93 -7.60
C VAL A 50 9.96 15.12 -8.48
N VAL A 51 9.38 16.32 -8.46
CA VAL A 51 8.18 16.64 -9.26
C VAL A 51 8.48 16.52 -10.75
N ARG A 52 9.61 17.05 -11.22
CA ARG A 52 10.04 16.91 -12.62
C ARG A 52 10.16 15.45 -13.04
N HIS A 53 10.76 14.60 -12.21
CA HIS A 53 10.89 13.16 -12.48
C HIS A 53 9.50 12.50 -12.69
N LEU A 54 8.53 12.85 -11.85
CA LEU A 54 7.17 12.35 -11.95
C LEU A 54 6.45 12.89 -13.22
N PHE A 55 6.59 14.18 -13.52
CA PHE A 55 6.00 14.79 -14.72
C PHE A 55 6.58 14.20 -16.01
N GLU A 56 7.89 13.94 -16.05
CA GLU A 56 8.56 13.29 -17.17
C GLU A 56 8.28 11.78 -17.25
N SER A 57 7.48 11.23 -16.32
CA SER A 57 7.14 9.80 -16.25
C SER A 57 8.37 8.89 -16.31
N LYS A 58 9.46 9.32 -15.67
CA LYS A 58 10.71 8.54 -15.66
C LYS A 58 10.55 7.25 -14.85
N PRO A 59 11.22 6.16 -15.25
CA PRO A 59 11.12 4.90 -14.54
C PRO A 59 11.89 4.97 -13.21
N ILE A 60 11.36 4.26 -12.21
CA ILE A 60 11.93 4.17 -10.86
C ILE A 60 12.73 2.87 -10.76
N THR A 61 13.90 2.85 -11.39
CA THR A 61 14.86 1.72 -11.34
C THR A 61 16.09 2.07 -10.51
N PRO A 62 16.84 1.08 -9.97
CA PRO A 62 18.06 1.33 -9.22
C PRO A 62 19.07 2.22 -9.96
N GLU A 63 19.20 2.03 -11.28
CA GLU A 63 20.15 2.76 -12.13
C GLU A 63 19.76 4.23 -12.26
N VAL A 64 18.46 4.51 -12.47
CA VAL A 64 17.95 5.89 -12.56
C VAL A 64 18.01 6.57 -11.19
N LEU A 65 17.68 5.87 -10.12
CA LEU A 65 17.74 6.43 -8.77
C LEU A 65 19.18 6.74 -8.32
N ALA A 66 20.17 5.98 -8.78
CA ALA A 66 21.58 6.25 -8.51
C ALA A 66 22.10 7.54 -9.16
N SER A 67 21.38 8.08 -10.17
CA SER A 67 21.71 9.37 -10.78
C SER A 67 21.29 10.58 -9.96
N TYR A 68 20.54 10.38 -8.86
CA TYR A 68 20.04 11.43 -7.99
C TYR A 68 20.71 11.40 -6.62
N ASP A 69 20.70 12.55 -5.94
CA ASP A 69 21.07 12.63 -4.53
C ASP A 69 20.17 11.75 -3.65
N GLU A 70 20.74 11.21 -2.57
CA GLU A 70 20.06 10.27 -1.66
C GLU A 70 18.70 10.79 -1.17
N ALA A 71 18.59 12.08 -0.86
CA ALA A 71 17.35 12.70 -0.41
C ALA A 71 16.24 12.65 -1.49
N VAL A 72 16.59 12.84 -2.76
CA VAL A 72 15.64 12.80 -3.89
C VAL A 72 15.24 11.35 -4.17
N ALA A 73 16.22 10.44 -4.21
CA ALA A 73 15.97 9.01 -4.42
C ALA A 73 15.10 8.42 -3.30
N GLY A 74 15.35 8.80 -2.05
CA GLY A 74 14.55 8.39 -0.89
C GLY A 74 13.10 8.85 -0.99
N GLU A 75 12.88 10.11 -1.39
CA GLU A 75 11.54 10.66 -1.56
C GLU A 75 10.77 9.99 -2.70
N LEU A 76 11.42 9.75 -3.85
CA LEU A 76 10.80 9.02 -4.97
C LEU A 76 10.40 7.59 -4.57
N LYS A 77 11.26 6.88 -3.83
CA LYS A 77 10.93 5.55 -3.27
C LYS A 77 9.73 5.61 -2.32
N ARG A 78 9.69 6.62 -1.45
CA ARG A 78 8.60 6.82 -0.49
C ARG A 78 7.27 7.06 -1.20
N LEU A 79 7.23 7.98 -2.16
CA LEU A 79 6.03 8.29 -2.96
C LEU A 79 5.54 7.07 -3.75
N THR A 80 6.46 6.32 -4.35
CA THR A 80 6.13 5.07 -5.06
C THR A 80 5.47 4.06 -4.14
N ARG A 81 6.00 3.90 -2.91
CA ARG A 81 5.41 3.00 -1.92
C ARG A 81 4.02 3.45 -1.49
N ILE A 82 3.81 4.75 -1.28
CA ILE A 82 2.49 5.30 -0.96
C ILE A 82 1.51 5.00 -2.08
N LEU A 83 1.87 5.34 -3.32
CA LEU A 83 1.05 5.07 -4.49
C LEU A 83 0.77 3.56 -4.65
N PHE A 84 1.78 2.72 -4.44
CA PHE A 84 1.60 1.28 -4.45
C PHE A 84 0.60 0.84 -3.39
N VAL A 85 0.71 1.29 -2.15
CA VAL A 85 -0.22 0.91 -1.06
C VAL A 85 -1.64 1.39 -1.37
N GLU A 86 -1.79 2.64 -1.80
CA GLU A 86 -3.08 3.23 -2.17
C GLU A 86 -3.74 2.46 -3.32
N LYS A 87 -2.97 2.17 -4.38
CA LYS A 87 -3.45 1.44 -5.55
C LYS A 87 -3.58 -0.06 -5.32
N PHE A 88 -2.78 -0.65 -4.45
CA PHE A 88 -2.87 -2.06 -4.09
C PHE A 88 -4.22 -2.37 -3.46
N GLY A 89 -4.72 -1.50 -2.57
CA GLY A 89 -6.06 -1.62 -1.99
C GLY A 89 -7.19 -1.54 -3.02
N GLU A 90 -6.95 -0.93 -4.18
CA GLU A 90 -7.93 -0.84 -5.28
C GLU A 90 -7.92 -2.09 -6.18
N THR A 91 -6.87 -2.93 -6.12
CA THR A 91 -6.71 -4.11 -6.99
C THR A 91 -7.84 -5.13 -6.79
N LYS A 92 -8.14 -5.87 -7.85
CA LYS A 92 -9.18 -6.91 -7.85
C LYS A 92 -8.80 -8.04 -6.91
N GLU A 93 -7.53 -8.44 -6.94
CA GLU A 93 -6.96 -9.49 -6.10
C GLU A 93 -7.08 -9.13 -4.62
N PHE A 94 -6.74 -7.89 -4.24
CA PHE A 94 -6.90 -7.43 -2.86
C PHE A 94 -8.36 -7.49 -2.39
N LYS A 95 -9.30 -7.03 -3.23
CA LYS A 95 -10.74 -7.07 -2.91
C LYS A 95 -11.25 -8.49 -2.72
N LYS A 96 -10.90 -9.41 -3.63
CA LYS A 96 -11.23 -10.84 -3.52
C LYS A 96 -10.66 -11.46 -2.25
N ASN A 97 -9.39 -11.18 -1.96
CA ASN A 97 -8.72 -11.68 -0.77
C ASN A 97 -9.41 -11.18 0.51
N LYS A 98 -9.83 -9.92 0.55
CA LYS A 98 -10.58 -9.36 1.67
C LYS A 98 -11.96 -10.00 1.83
N GLU A 99 -12.66 -10.23 0.72
CA GLU A 99 -13.96 -10.92 0.71
C GLU A 99 -13.84 -12.34 1.27
N ILE A 100 -12.89 -13.14 0.77
CA ILE A 100 -12.65 -14.51 1.25
C ILE A 100 -12.34 -14.50 2.75
N ALA A 101 -11.47 -13.59 3.21
CA ALA A 101 -11.11 -13.47 4.61
C ALA A 101 -12.33 -13.16 5.49
N GLN A 102 -13.17 -12.21 5.08
CA GLN A 102 -14.38 -11.81 5.80
C GLN A 102 -15.40 -12.95 5.86
N TYR A 103 -15.61 -13.64 4.73
CA TYR A 103 -16.51 -14.78 4.67
C TYR A 103 -16.06 -15.89 5.64
N LEU A 104 -14.80 -16.32 5.56
CA LEU A 104 -14.27 -17.40 6.40
C LEU A 104 -14.30 -17.02 7.88
N GLN A 105 -13.89 -15.80 8.24
CA GLN A 105 -13.92 -15.36 9.65
C GLN A 105 -15.34 -15.26 10.20
N SER A 106 -16.31 -14.78 9.40
CA SER A 106 -17.71 -14.73 9.80
C SER A 106 -18.29 -16.12 10.02
N LYS A 107 -18.04 -17.05 9.09
CA LYS A 107 -18.54 -18.42 9.16
C LYS A 107 -17.90 -19.21 10.28
N LEU A 108 -16.58 -19.10 10.45
CA LEU A 108 -15.87 -19.72 11.56
C LEU A 108 -16.33 -19.14 12.90
N GLY A 109 -16.43 -17.81 13.01
CA GLY A 109 -16.87 -17.13 14.23
C GLY A 109 -18.28 -17.52 14.68
N ALA A 110 -19.18 -17.79 13.74
CA ALA A 110 -20.51 -18.30 14.05
C ALA A 110 -20.52 -19.72 14.63
N LEU A 111 -19.46 -20.51 14.41
CA LEU A 111 -19.31 -21.87 14.92
C LEU A 111 -18.54 -21.90 16.24
N VAL A 112 -17.38 -21.25 16.31
CA VAL A 112 -16.46 -21.38 17.47
C VAL A 112 -16.55 -20.22 18.46
N GLY A 113 -17.28 -19.15 18.13
CA GLY A 113 -17.35 -17.94 18.95
C GLY A 113 -16.13 -17.01 18.83
N PRO A 114 -16.19 -15.79 19.40
CA PRO A 114 -15.19 -14.74 19.16
C PRO A 114 -13.82 -15.00 19.80
N GLY A 115 -13.76 -15.73 20.92
CA GLY A 115 -12.51 -16.04 21.62
C GLY A 115 -11.61 -16.96 20.79
N PRO A 116 -12.05 -18.20 20.49
CA PRO A 116 -11.27 -19.14 19.69
C PRO A 116 -11.02 -18.67 18.25
N LEU A 117 -11.92 -17.87 17.68
CA LEU A 117 -11.80 -17.36 16.31
C LEU A 117 -10.46 -16.66 16.07
N GLN A 118 -10.07 -15.73 16.96
CA GLN A 118 -8.90 -14.90 16.72
C GLN A 118 -7.60 -15.72 16.84
N GLU A 119 -7.57 -16.69 17.75
CA GLU A 119 -6.45 -17.61 17.93
C GLU A 119 -6.28 -18.51 16.70
N ILE A 120 -7.36 -19.16 16.25
CA ILE A 120 -7.35 -20.07 15.09
C ILE A 120 -6.91 -19.32 13.84
N VAL A 121 -7.46 -18.14 13.59
CA VAL A 121 -7.13 -17.32 12.41
C VAL A 121 -5.67 -16.86 12.45
N THR A 122 -5.17 -16.45 13.61
CA THR A 122 -3.77 -16.02 13.76
C THR A 122 -2.81 -17.17 13.52
N LEU A 123 -3.11 -18.34 14.09
CA LEU A 123 -2.33 -19.55 13.89
C LEU A 123 -2.31 -19.97 12.41
N ALA A 124 -3.48 -19.95 11.75
CA ALA A 124 -3.58 -20.28 10.34
C ALA A 124 -2.78 -19.32 9.44
N TYR A 125 -2.77 -18.01 9.73
CA TYR A 125 -1.92 -17.06 8.98
C TYR A 125 -0.43 -17.33 9.18
N ASN A 126 -0.02 -17.65 10.41
CA ASN A 126 1.38 -17.97 10.73
C ASN A 126 1.84 -19.23 10.01
N GLU A 127 1.01 -20.27 9.95
CA GLU A 127 1.33 -21.53 9.26
C GLU A 127 1.39 -21.40 7.73
N VAL A 128 0.58 -20.50 7.15
CA VAL A 128 0.65 -20.19 5.72
C VAL A 128 1.82 -19.23 5.43
N GLY A 129 2.25 -18.44 6.41
CA GLY A 129 3.38 -17.52 6.28
C GLY A 129 3.04 -16.21 5.56
N THR A 130 1.75 -15.83 5.52
CA THR A 130 1.29 -14.60 4.87
C THR A 130 0.02 -14.06 5.53
N THR A 131 -0.44 -12.90 5.08
CA THR A 131 -1.70 -12.29 5.53
C THR A 131 -2.69 -12.20 4.39
N ALA A 132 -3.99 -12.06 4.72
CA ALA A 132 -5.10 -12.05 3.77
C ALA A 132 -4.82 -11.26 2.49
N PRO A 133 -4.36 -9.99 2.53
CA PRO A 133 -4.15 -9.17 1.34
C PRO A 133 -3.22 -9.79 0.28
N TYR A 134 -2.26 -10.61 0.70
CA TYR A 134 -1.21 -11.17 -0.14
C TYR A 134 -1.39 -12.67 -0.41
N MET A 135 -2.57 -13.23 -0.11
CA MET A 135 -2.85 -14.63 -0.37
C MET A 135 -3.02 -14.91 -1.86
N THR A 136 -2.53 -16.08 -2.27
CA THR A 136 -2.77 -16.68 -3.59
C THR A 136 -3.83 -17.77 -3.45
N SER A 137 -4.31 -18.32 -4.56
CA SER A 137 -5.23 -19.46 -4.53
C SER A 137 -4.69 -20.65 -3.71
N ALA A 138 -3.41 -20.97 -3.84
CA ALA A 138 -2.77 -22.05 -3.08
C ALA A 138 -2.68 -21.71 -1.58
N HIS A 139 -2.41 -20.44 -1.23
CA HIS A 139 -2.41 -20.00 0.15
C HIS A 139 -3.80 -20.16 0.79
N TRP A 140 -4.87 -19.81 0.08
CA TRP A 140 -6.23 -19.97 0.57
C TRP A 140 -6.66 -21.42 0.76
N GLU A 141 -6.30 -22.32 -0.16
CA GLU A 141 -6.58 -23.75 -0.01
C GLU A 141 -5.88 -24.34 1.22
N ARG A 142 -4.63 -23.92 1.48
CA ARG A 142 -3.90 -24.31 2.70
C ARG A 142 -4.55 -23.71 3.95
N PHE A 143 -4.85 -22.42 3.92
CA PHE A 143 -5.51 -21.72 5.03
C PHE A 143 -6.83 -22.39 5.40
N LEU A 144 -7.67 -22.70 4.40
CA LEU A 144 -8.94 -23.38 4.60
C LEU A 144 -8.77 -24.77 5.21
N THR A 145 -7.78 -25.54 4.77
CA THR A 145 -7.47 -26.84 5.36
C THR A 145 -7.14 -26.72 6.85
N ILE A 146 -6.30 -25.77 7.24
CA ILE A 146 -5.95 -25.52 8.65
C ILE A 146 -7.20 -25.14 9.47
N LEU A 147 -8.06 -24.26 8.93
CA LEU A 147 -9.30 -23.89 9.60
C LEU A 147 -10.22 -25.09 9.82
N LEU A 148 -10.35 -25.96 8.83
CA LEU A 148 -11.21 -27.14 8.90
C LEU A 148 -10.67 -28.19 9.88
N ASP A 149 -9.35 -28.36 9.96
CA ASP A 149 -8.72 -29.25 10.92
C ASP A 149 -8.97 -28.77 12.36
N ARG A 150 -8.84 -27.45 12.62
CA ARG A 150 -9.18 -26.87 13.93
C ARG A 150 -10.67 -26.93 14.24
N LEU A 151 -11.52 -26.70 13.25
CA LEU A 151 -12.96 -26.83 13.42
C LEU A 151 -13.35 -28.28 13.78
N ARG A 152 -12.67 -29.27 13.18
CA ARG A 152 -12.87 -30.69 13.48
C ARG A 152 -12.48 -31.02 14.92
N GLU A 153 -11.40 -30.44 15.43
CA GLU A 153 -10.98 -30.62 16.83
C GLU A 153 -11.99 -30.06 17.85
N ILE A 154 -12.71 -29.00 17.50
CA ILE A 154 -13.61 -28.27 18.41
C ILE A 154 -15.06 -28.75 18.30
N GLU A 155 -15.62 -28.76 17.09
CA GLU A 155 -17.05 -29.01 16.82
C GLU A 155 -17.33 -30.42 16.26
N GLY A 156 -16.27 -31.17 15.94
CA GLY A 156 -16.35 -32.54 15.43
C GLY A 156 -16.48 -32.68 13.91
N ASP A 157 -16.35 -33.93 13.44
CA ASP A 157 -16.25 -34.29 12.03
C ASP A 157 -17.48 -33.91 11.18
N SER A 158 -18.68 -34.01 11.74
CA SER A 158 -19.92 -33.76 11.01
C SER A 158 -20.06 -32.28 10.63
N VAL A 159 -19.71 -31.38 11.54
CA VAL A 159 -19.72 -29.92 11.34
C VAL A 159 -18.61 -29.54 10.36
N ALA A 160 -17.40 -30.07 10.56
CA ALA A 160 -16.26 -29.80 9.69
C ALA A 160 -16.51 -30.25 8.24
N ALA A 161 -17.09 -31.44 8.02
CA ALA A 161 -17.40 -31.93 6.68
C ALA A 161 -18.45 -31.09 5.94
N LYS A 162 -19.43 -30.54 6.68
CA LYS A 162 -20.43 -29.62 6.12
C LYS A 162 -19.79 -28.27 5.75
N ALA A 163 -18.97 -27.72 6.64
CA ALA A 163 -18.23 -26.49 6.42
C ALA A 163 -17.27 -26.62 5.23
N GLU A 164 -16.56 -27.74 5.10
CA GLU A 164 -15.63 -27.99 4.00
C GLU A 164 -16.30 -27.87 2.63
N LYS A 165 -17.47 -28.51 2.45
CA LYS A 165 -18.20 -28.44 1.18
C LYS A 165 -18.64 -27.02 0.85
N GLU A 166 -19.19 -26.30 1.82
CA GLU A 166 -19.68 -24.94 1.63
C GLU A 166 -18.52 -23.97 1.35
N TRP A 167 -17.47 -24.00 2.17
CA TRP A 167 -16.38 -23.03 2.14
C TRP A 167 -15.46 -23.25 0.94
N ARG A 168 -15.17 -24.51 0.54
CA ARG A 168 -14.42 -24.79 -0.69
C ARG A 168 -15.16 -24.35 -1.94
N ALA A 169 -16.49 -24.52 -1.97
CA ALA A 169 -17.30 -24.07 -3.10
C ALA A 169 -17.26 -22.54 -3.24
N HIS A 170 -17.44 -21.81 -2.13
CA HIS A 170 -17.32 -20.35 -2.13
C HIS A 170 -15.92 -19.89 -2.54
N LEU A 171 -14.87 -20.50 -1.98
CA LEU A 171 -13.49 -20.17 -2.31
C LEU A 171 -13.22 -20.30 -3.81
N LYS A 172 -13.62 -21.43 -4.42
CA LYS A 172 -13.48 -21.63 -5.87
C LYS A 172 -14.24 -20.59 -6.68
N GLN A 173 -15.46 -20.25 -6.27
CA GLN A 173 -16.28 -19.24 -6.96
C GLN A 173 -15.61 -17.86 -6.95
N VAL A 174 -15.14 -17.39 -5.78
CA VAL A 174 -14.53 -16.05 -5.68
C VAL A 174 -13.19 -16.00 -6.43
N LEU A 175 -12.35 -17.04 -6.30
CA LEU A 175 -11.06 -17.10 -6.98
C LEU A 175 -11.19 -17.18 -8.51
N SER A 176 -12.21 -17.86 -9.03
CA SER A 176 -12.47 -17.98 -10.48
C SER A 176 -13.27 -16.81 -11.06
N SER A 177 -13.89 -15.98 -10.22
CA SER A 177 -14.64 -14.81 -10.69
C SER A 177 -13.73 -13.79 -11.39
N PHE A 178 -14.20 -13.13 -12.44
CA PHE A 178 -13.42 -12.13 -13.19
C PHE A 178 -13.59 -10.69 -12.69
N VAL A 179 -14.31 -10.49 -11.58
CA VAL A 179 -14.65 -9.17 -11.00
C VAL A 179 -13.41 -8.31 -10.87
#